data_AF-A0A2C5XC49-F1
#
_entry.id   AF-A0A2C5XC49-F1
#
_cell.length_a   1.000
_cell.length_b   1.000
_cell.length_c   1.000
_cell.angle_alpha   90.00
_cell.angle_beta   90.00
_cell.angle_gamma   90.00
#
_symmetry.space_group_name_H-M   'P 1'
#
loop_
_entity.id
_entity.type
_entity.pdbx_description
1 polymer ?
#
loop_
_entity_poly.entity_id
_entity_poly.type
_entity_poly.pdbx_seq_one_letter_code
_entity_poly.pdbx_strand_id
1 'polypeptide(L)'
;MRVEIYARQILEEPWTAQPTLFIVAPWKDDAPKTWEKIVVSLKKFVDSLLIGSAWQDIDMAVEMVAVELALREYSAPVVGNQELEEDWLAIERMTLSTLGPFPQTQGCMTSIGLFDLSYNEIAVPNPIAVYISMDYDCPEDTWPPIFAEIRIG
;
A
#
# COMPACT_ATOMS: atom_id res chain seq x y z
N MET A 1 -3.69 19.91 -1.01
CA MET A 1 -3.48 19.12 -2.24
C MET A 1 -2.02 19.27 -2.62
N ARG A 2 -1.31 18.16 -2.79
CA ARG A 2 0.10 18.11 -3.23
C ARG A 2 0.12 17.44 -4.60
N VAL A 3 0.95 17.92 -5.52
CA VAL A 3 1.08 17.36 -6.87
C VAL A 3 2.56 17.21 -7.15
N GLU A 4 2.97 16.01 -7.53
CA GLU A 4 4.37 15.66 -7.79
C GLU A 4 4.47 14.82 -9.06
N ILE A 5 5.64 14.84 -9.69
CA ILE A 5 5.98 13.94 -10.78
C ILE A 5 7.16 13.09 -10.31
N TYR A 6 7.00 11.76 -10.38
CA TYR A 6 8.09 10.83 -10.12
C TYR A 6 7.90 9.56 -10.96
N ALA A 7 8.95 8.75 -11.08
CA ALA A 7 8.86 7.45 -11.72
C ALA A 7 8.46 6.40 -10.68
N ARG A 8 7.27 5.80 -10.81
CA ARG A 8 6.93 4.59 -10.05
C ARG A 8 7.69 3.42 -10.64
N GLN A 9 8.40 2.68 -9.81
CA GLN A 9 9.15 1.50 -10.20
C GLN A 9 9.03 0.45 -9.10
N ILE A 10 8.98 -0.82 -9.49
CA ILE A 10 9.20 -1.94 -8.58
C ILE A 10 10.68 -1.94 -8.19
N LEU A 11 10.96 -2.19 -6.91
CA LEU A 11 12.32 -2.26 -6.40
C LEU A 11 13.07 -3.37 -7.14
N GLU A 12 14.31 -3.09 -7.55
CA GLU A 12 15.16 -4.00 -8.34
C GLU A 12 14.71 -4.28 -9.79
N GLU A 13 13.57 -3.75 -10.23
CA GLU A 13 13.06 -3.88 -11.60
C GLU A 13 12.96 -2.53 -12.33
N PRO A 14 14.08 -1.92 -12.74
CA PRO A 14 14.09 -0.56 -13.31
C PRO A 14 13.31 -0.42 -14.62
N TRP A 15 13.06 -1.51 -15.35
CA TRP A 15 12.24 -1.51 -16.57
C TRP A 15 10.74 -1.30 -16.30
N THR A 16 10.31 -1.41 -15.05
CA THR A 16 8.93 -1.12 -14.62
C THR A 16 8.71 0.37 -14.36
N ALA A 17 9.75 1.20 -14.50
CA ALA A 17 9.68 2.63 -14.26
C ALA A 17 8.66 3.32 -15.18
N GLN A 18 7.57 3.80 -14.60
CA GLN A 18 6.54 4.58 -15.29
C GLN A 18 6.52 6.00 -14.73
N PRO A 19 6.67 7.04 -15.56
CA PRO A 19 6.51 8.42 -15.10
C PRO A 19 5.05 8.67 -14.71
N THR A 20 4.83 9.17 -13.51
CA THR A 20 3.49 9.33 -12.93
C THR A 20 3.31 10.74 -12.38
N LEU A 21 2.21 11.39 -12.77
CA LEU A 21 1.66 12.55 -12.08
C LEU A 21 0.88 12.07 -10.86
N PHE A 22 1.46 12.27 -9.68
CA PHE A 22 0.91 11.79 -8.42
C PHE A 22 0.27 12.92 -7.62
N ILE A 23 -0.98 12.72 -7.25
CA ILE A 23 -1.82 13.74 -6.61
C ILE A 23 -2.22 13.25 -5.23
N VAL A 24 -1.83 13.99 -4.19
CA VAL A 24 -2.24 13.73 -2.82
C VAL A 24 -3.33 14.72 -2.42
N ALA A 25 -4.52 14.21 -2.11
CA ALA A 25 -5.68 15.01 -1.72
C ALA A 25 -6.44 14.36 -0.55
N PRO A 26 -7.05 15.15 0.36
CA PRO A 26 -7.84 14.59 1.45
C PRO A 26 -9.01 13.75 0.93
N TRP A 27 -9.24 12.58 1.52
CA TRP A 27 -10.41 11.78 1.21
C TRP A 27 -11.68 12.48 1.71
N LYS A 28 -12.71 12.56 0.87
CA LYS A 28 -14.01 13.16 1.18
C LYS A 28 -15.12 12.15 0.90
N ASP A 29 -16.29 12.33 1.48
CA ASP A 29 -17.42 11.39 1.32
C ASP A 29 -17.84 11.18 -0.14
N ASP A 30 -17.61 12.16 -1.00
CA ASP A 30 -17.89 12.09 -2.44
C ASP A 30 -16.71 11.53 -3.27
N ALA A 31 -15.54 11.33 -2.66
CA ALA A 31 -14.31 10.86 -3.32
C ALA A 31 -14.50 9.57 -4.14
N PRO A 32 -15.20 8.53 -3.66
CA PRO A 32 -15.43 7.32 -4.44
C PRO A 32 -16.10 7.55 -5.80
N LYS A 33 -16.87 8.65 -5.95
CA LYS A 33 -17.62 8.99 -7.17
C LYS A 33 -16.95 10.05 -8.02
N THR A 34 -16.07 10.85 -7.43
CA THR A 34 -15.47 12.03 -8.08
C THR A 34 -14.02 11.80 -8.49
N TRP A 35 -13.25 11.03 -7.73
CA TRP A 35 -11.81 10.88 -7.97
C TRP A 35 -11.50 10.19 -9.29
N GLU A 36 -12.20 9.11 -9.62
CA GLU A 36 -12.03 8.43 -10.91
C GLU A 36 -12.25 9.40 -12.08
N LYS A 37 -13.31 10.20 -12.02
CA LYS A 37 -13.61 11.22 -13.05
C LYS A 37 -12.50 12.25 -13.14
N ILE A 38 -11.98 12.71 -12.01
CA ILE A 38 -10.89 13.68 -11.95
C ILE A 38 -9.63 13.09 -12.59
N VAL A 39 -9.24 11.86 -12.21
CA VAL A 39 -8.08 11.15 -12.76
C VAL A 39 -8.20 10.99 -14.27
N VAL A 40 -9.37 10.54 -14.76
CA VAL A 40 -9.63 10.39 -16.21
C VAL A 40 -9.54 11.74 -16.94
N SER A 41 -10.11 12.79 -16.38
CA SER A 41 -10.03 14.14 -16.96
C SER A 41 -8.60 14.67 -17.00
N LEU A 42 -7.83 14.45 -15.93
CA LEU A 42 -6.43 14.86 -15.85
C LEU A 42 -5.55 14.06 -16.81
N LYS A 43 -5.75 12.75 -16.94
CA LYS A 43 -5.03 11.92 -17.91
C LYS A 43 -5.24 12.44 -19.34
N LYS A 44 -6.50 12.69 -19.72
CA LYS A 44 -6.81 13.29 -21.04
C LYS A 44 -6.12 14.64 -21.25
N PHE A 45 -6.08 15.47 -20.22
CA PHE A 45 -5.39 16.76 -20.28
C PHE A 45 -3.88 16.59 -20.44
N VAL A 46 -3.25 15.73 -19.64
CA VAL A 46 -1.82 15.41 -19.73
C VAL A 46 -1.49 14.86 -21.12
N ASP A 47 -2.25 13.89 -21.62
CA ASP A 47 -2.06 13.32 -22.96
C ASP A 47 -2.13 14.41 -24.03
N SER A 48 -3.07 15.34 -23.92
CA SER A 48 -3.19 16.46 -24.86
C SER A 48 -1.97 17.39 -24.86
N LEU A 49 -1.26 17.52 -23.74
CA LEU A 49 -0.03 18.30 -23.62
C LEU A 49 1.19 17.57 -24.20
N LEU A 50 1.17 16.24 -24.18
CA LEU A 50 2.28 15.43 -24.69
C LEU A 50 2.26 15.33 -26.22
N ILE A 51 1.08 15.40 -26.85
CA ILE A 51 0.93 15.41 -28.31
C ILE A 51 1.75 16.55 -28.94
N GLY A 52 2.68 16.19 -29.83
CA GLY A 52 3.53 17.15 -30.54
C GLY A 52 4.67 17.74 -29.69
N SER A 53 4.86 17.24 -28.46
CA SER A 53 6.00 17.58 -27.61
C SER A 53 7.16 16.60 -27.80
N ALA A 54 8.33 16.90 -27.23
CA ALA A 54 9.45 15.95 -27.14
C ALA A 54 9.13 14.70 -26.30
N TRP A 55 8.01 14.70 -25.58
CA TRP A 55 7.57 13.64 -24.66
C TRP A 55 6.37 12.86 -25.23
N GLN A 56 6.07 13.01 -26.53
CA GLN A 56 4.89 12.40 -27.16
C GLN A 56 4.84 10.86 -27.07
N ASP A 57 5.99 10.21 -26.95
CA ASP A 57 6.12 8.75 -26.90
C ASP A 57 6.10 8.21 -25.46
N ILE A 58 5.93 9.08 -24.47
CA ILE A 58 5.93 8.72 -23.06
C ILE A 58 4.49 8.58 -22.58
N ASP A 59 4.14 7.40 -22.08
CA ASP A 59 2.87 7.19 -21.38
C ASP A 59 3.01 7.62 -19.92
N MET A 60 2.61 8.86 -19.65
CA MET A 60 2.56 9.39 -18.28
C MET A 60 1.29 8.93 -17.58
N ALA A 61 1.44 8.19 -16.48
CA ALA A 61 0.33 7.80 -15.62
C ALA A 61 -0.19 8.99 -14.79
N VAL A 62 -1.45 8.91 -14.36
CA VAL A 62 -2.04 9.85 -13.39
C VAL A 62 -2.62 9.04 -12.25
N GLU A 63 -2.19 9.34 -11.05
CA GLU A 63 -2.63 8.67 -9.84
C GLU A 63 -3.07 9.69 -8.80
N MET A 64 -4.09 9.32 -8.02
CA MET A 64 -4.62 10.17 -6.97
C MET A 64 -4.83 9.34 -5.70
N VAL A 65 -4.27 9.81 -4.60
CA VAL A 65 -4.20 9.08 -3.33
C VAL A 65 -4.67 9.96 -2.17
N ALA A 66 -5.26 9.32 -1.17
CA ALA A 66 -5.63 9.94 0.10
C ALA A 66 -4.38 10.43 0.85
N VAL A 67 -4.50 11.53 1.60
CA VAL A 67 -3.37 12.05 2.40
C VAL A 67 -2.89 10.99 3.39
N GLU A 68 -3.83 10.26 3.96
CA GLU A 68 -3.66 9.18 4.92
C GLU A 68 -2.81 8.04 4.35
N LEU A 69 -2.90 7.79 3.03
CA LEU A 69 -2.14 6.76 2.32
C LEU A 69 -0.81 7.27 1.74
N ALA A 70 -0.57 8.58 1.81
CA ALA A 70 0.68 9.21 1.40
C ALA A 70 1.58 9.58 2.60
N LEU A 71 1.14 9.24 3.82
CA LEU A 71 1.94 9.41 5.02
C LEU A 71 3.13 8.45 4.98
N ARG A 72 4.28 8.95 5.44
CA ARG A 72 5.45 8.10 5.59
C ARG A 72 5.26 7.22 6.81
N GLU A 73 5.21 5.92 6.57
CA GLU A 73 5.23 4.92 7.62
C GLU A 73 6.69 4.61 8.01
N TYR A 74 6.93 4.51 9.31
CA TYR A 74 8.17 4.06 9.91
C TYR A 74 7.90 2.71 10.55
N SER A 75 8.69 1.71 10.17
CA SER A 75 8.63 0.37 10.73
C SER A 75 9.97 -0.02 11.36
N ALA A 76 9.90 -0.68 12.51
CA ALA A 76 11.05 -1.27 13.18
C ALA A 76 10.67 -2.63 13.77
N PRO A 77 11.59 -3.62 13.79
CA PRO A 77 11.31 -4.90 14.43
C PRO A 77 11.09 -4.69 15.93
N VAL A 78 10.13 -5.42 16.50
CA VAL A 78 9.97 -5.47 17.97
C VAL A 78 11.13 -6.27 18.55
N VAL A 79 11.88 -5.68 19.48
CA VAL A 79 13.05 -6.31 20.13
C VAL A 79 13.00 -6.08 21.63
N GLY A 80 13.30 -7.11 22.42
CA GLY A 80 13.42 -7.00 23.88
C GLY A 80 12.08 -6.94 24.61
N ASN A 81 11.00 -7.35 23.94
CA ASN A 81 9.70 -7.57 24.57
C ASN A 81 9.56 -9.07 24.86
N GLN A 82 9.95 -9.47 26.07
CA GLN A 82 9.99 -10.88 26.46
C GLN A 82 8.62 -11.56 26.37
N GLU A 83 7.54 -10.88 26.76
CA GLU A 83 6.19 -11.45 26.70
C GLU A 83 5.79 -11.78 25.25
N LEU A 84 6.06 -10.86 24.32
CA LEU A 84 5.77 -11.09 22.90
C LEU A 84 6.71 -12.11 22.26
N GLU A 85 7.97 -12.17 22.68
CA GLU A 85 8.91 -13.20 22.21
C GLU A 85 8.46 -14.60 22.66
N GLU A 86 7.91 -14.72 23.87
CA GLU A 86 7.33 -15.96 24.38
C GLU A 86 6.02 -16.32 23.66
N ASP A 87 5.16 -15.33 23.38
CA ASP A 87 3.88 -15.54 22.70
C ASP A 87 3.99 -15.63 21.17
N TRP A 88 5.15 -15.31 20.57
CA TRP A 88 5.31 -15.18 19.12
C TRP A 88 4.84 -16.42 18.35
N LEU A 89 5.23 -17.62 18.79
CA LEU A 89 4.81 -18.86 18.13
C LEU A 89 3.30 -19.10 18.21
N ALA A 90 2.62 -18.57 19.22
CA ALA A 90 1.16 -18.63 19.31
C ALA A 90 0.52 -17.61 18.36
N ILE A 91 1.05 -16.39 18.32
CA ILE A 91 0.60 -15.32 17.42
C ILE A 91 0.76 -15.74 15.96
N GLU A 92 1.95 -16.21 15.57
CA GLU A 92 2.24 -16.68 14.21
C GLU A 92 1.27 -17.79 13.77
N ARG A 93 1.04 -18.79 14.63
CA ARG A 93 0.09 -19.88 14.34
C ARG A 93 -1.34 -19.37 14.23
N MET A 94 -1.75 -18.43 15.06
CA MET A 94 -3.06 -17.81 14.98
C MET A 94 -3.21 -17.07 13.65
N THR A 95 -2.24 -16.25 13.26
CA THR A 95 -2.21 -15.54 11.97
C THR A 95 -2.33 -16.52 10.79
N LEU A 96 -1.53 -17.58 10.79
CA LEU A 96 -1.59 -18.61 9.74
C LEU A 96 -2.93 -19.35 9.73
N SER A 97 -3.53 -19.62 10.89
CA SER A 97 -4.84 -20.28 10.99
C SER A 97 -5.99 -19.38 10.55
N THR A 98 -5.91 -18.08 10.80
CA THR A 98 -6.91 -17.10 10.39
C THR A 98 -6.85 -16.87 8.89
N LEU A 99 -5.64 -16.75 8.33
CA LEU A 99 -5.47 -16.41 6.92
C LEU A 99 -5.41 -17.64 6.01
N GLY A 100 -4.83 -18.76 6.45
CA GLY A 100 -4.63 -19.96 5.64
C GLY A 100 -5.87 -20.53 4.94
N PRO A 101 -7.10 -20.42 5.49
CA PRO A 101 -8.31 -20.89 4.81
C PRO A 101 -8.70 -20.08 3.55
N PHE A 102 -8.17 -18.86 3.38
CA PHE A 102 -8.52 -18.01 2.25
C PHE A 102 -7.71 -18.42 1.01
N PRO A 103 -8.36 -18.79 -0.11
CA PRO A 103 -7.66 -19.09 -1.36
C PRO A 103 -6.72 -17.97 -1.82
N GLN A 104 -7.05 -16.73 -1.47
CA GLN A 104 -6.28 -15.53 -1.77
C GLN A 104 -4.92 -15.49 -1.08
N THR A 105 -4.78 -16.07 0.11
CA THR A 105 -3.54 -16.00 0.91
C THR A 105 -2.80 -17.32 0.93
N GLN A 106 -3.47 -18.41 0.55
CA GLN A 106 -2.96 -19.77 0.60
C GLN A 106 -1.74 -19.93 -0.32
N GLY A 107 -0.57 -20.13 0.28
CA GLY A 107 0.69 -20.31 -0.46
C GLY A 107 1.30 -19.01 -0.99
N CYS A 108 0.68 -17.86 -0.74
CA CYS A 108 1.18 -16.55 -1.17
C CYS A 108 1.86 -15.77 -0.03
N MET A 109 1.70 -16.17 1.23
CA MET A 109 2.40 -15.54 2.36
C MET A 109 3.91 -15.84 2.30
N THR A 110 4.73 -14.80 2.19
CA THR A 110 6.20 -14.91 2.06
C THR A 110 6.94 -14.65 3.37
N SER A 111 6.38 -13.82 4.28
CA SER A 111 6.93 -13.61 5.62
C SER A 111 5.86 -13.14 6.60
N ILE A 112 6.08 -13.41 7.89
CA ILE A 112 5.27 -12.92 9.00
C ILE A 112 6.24 -12.44 10.10
N GLY A 113 6.00 -11.27 10.68
CA GLY A 113 6.86 -10.71 11.74
C GLY A 113 6.13 -9.69 12.62
N LEU A 114 6.74 -9.34 13.76
CA LEU A 114 6.26 -8.26 14.63
C LEU A 114 7.03 -6.97 14.35
N PHE A 115 6.29 -5.90 14.10
CA PHE A 115 6.85 -4.58 13.84
C PHE A 115 6.11 -3.51 14.65
N ASP A 116 6.88 -2.55 15.15
CA ASP A 116 6.35 -1.27 15.57
C ASP A 116 6.03 -0.45 14.32
N LEU A 117 4.77 -0.07 14.14
CA LEU A 117 4.33 0.76 13.01
C LEU A 117 4.00 2.17 13.51
N SER A 118 4.62 3.18 12.90
CA SER A 118 4.39 4.59 13.24
C SER A 118 4.23 5.46 12.02
N TYR A 119 3.39 6.48 12.13
CA TYR A 119 3.35 7.60 11.20
C TYR A 119 4.13 8.83 11.72
N ASN A 120 4.79 8.68 12.87
CA ASN A 120 5.62 9.72 13.49
C ASN A 120 7.08 9.28 13.51
N GLU A 121 7.96 10.22 13.18
CA GLU A 121 9.42 10.02 13.26
C GLU A 121 9.90 9.92 14.72
N ILE A 122 9.11 10.43 15.67
CA ILE A 122 9.41 10.43 17.10
C ILE A 122 8.79 9.17 17.72
N ALA A 123 9.63 8.38 18.40
CA ALA A 123 9.27 7.17 19.13
C ALA A 123 8.31 7.47 20.30
N VAL A 124 7.04 7.63 19.99
CA VAL A 124 5.91 7.43 20.91
C VAL A 124 5.68 5.91 21.01
N PRO A 125 5.14 5.35 22.11
CA PRO A 125 4.77 3.94 22.14
C PRO A 125 3.86 3.63 20.95
N ASN A 126 4.41 2.91 19.98
CA ASN A 126 3.72 2.59 18.75
C ASN A 126 2.86 1.34 18.95
N PRO A 127 1.76 1.20 18.22
CA PRO A 127 1.06 -0.07 18.17
C PRO A 127 1.98 -1.11 17.55
N ILE A 128 2.18 -2.21 18.27
CA ILE A 128 2.82 -3.41 17.75
C ILE A 128 1.83 -4.08 16.81
N ALA A 129 2.27 -4.36 15.58
CA ALA A 129 1.47 -4.99 14.55
C ALA A 129 2.13 -6.28 14.06
N VAL A 130 1.28 -7.23 13.66
CA VAL A 130 1.71 -8.37 12.85
C VAL A 130 1.81 -7.90 11.41
N TYR A 131 3.03 -7.86 10.91
CA TYR A 131 3.34 -7.63 9.50
C TYR A 131 3.28 -8.95 8.73
N ILE A 132 2.62 -8.95 7.58
CA ILE A 132 2.53 -10.09 6.68
C ILE A 132 2.93 -9.60 5.29
N SER A 133 3.93 -10.22 4.68
CA SER A 133 4.23 -10.00 3.27
C SER A 133 3.62 -11.09 2.40
N MET A 134 3.18 -10.70 1.21
CA MET A 134 2.56 -11.56 0.22
C MET A 134 3.41 -11.57 -1.07
N ASP A 135 3.27 -12.61 -1.87
CA ASP A 135 3.74 -12.65 -3.24
C ASP A 135 3.03 -11.56 -4.07
N TYR A 136 3.75 -10.93 -5.00
CA TYR A 136 3.20 -9.92 -5.92
C TYR A 136 2.14 -10.50 -6.86
N ASP A 137 2.17 -11.82 -7.12
CA ASP A 137 1.17 -12.50 -7.93
C ASP A 137 -0.15 -12.78 -7.17
N CYS A 138 -0.25 -12.37 -5.91
CA CYS A 138 -1.43 -12.54 -5.10
C CYS A 138 -2.60 -11.64 -5.59
N PRO A 139 -3.82 -12.17 -5.79
CA PRO A 139 -4.95 -11.40 -6.34
C PRO A 139 -5.58 -10.47 -5.29
N GLU A 140 -4.96 -9.30 -5.08
CA GLU A 140 -5.39 -8.28 -4.11
C GLU A 140 -6.84 -7.80 -4.31
N ASP A 141 -7.33 -7.80 -5.55
CA ASP A 141 -8.71 -7.42 -5.90
C ASP A 141 -9.77 -8.32 -5.26
N THR A 142 -9.37 -9.51 -4.81
CA THR A 142 -10.25 -10.49 -4.16
C THR A 142 -10.15 -10.50 -2.63
N TRP A 143 -9.41 -9.57 -2.03
CA TRP A 143 -9.17 -9.48 -0.58
C TRP A 143 -10.30 -8.94 0.30
N PRO A 144 -11.38 -8.27 -0.17
CA PRO A 144 -12.43 -7.76 0.72
C PRO A 144 -12.99 -8.74 1.78
N PRO A 145 -13.14 -10.05 1.52
CA PRO A 145 -13.55 -11.03 2.54
C PRO A 145 -12.54 -11.21 3.68
N ILE A 146 -11.24 -11.07 3.41
CA ILE A 146 -10.17 -11.20 4.41
C ILE A 146 -10.27 -10.05 5.43
N PHE A 147 -10.52 -8.83 4.96
CA PHE A 147 -10.62 -7.65 5.83
C PHE A 147 -11.79 -7.72 6.81
N ALA A 148 -12.85 -8.47 6.47
CA ALA A 148 -13.96 -8.71 7.38
C ALA A 148 -13.55 -9.61 8.55
N GLU A 149 -12.71 -10.62 8.30
CA GLU A 149 -12.22 -11.54 9.32
C GLU A 149 -11.23 -10.86 10.28
N ILE A 150 -10.31 -10.06 9.74
CA ILE A 150 -9.29 -9.33 10.53
C ILE A 150 -9.93 -8.30 11.47
N ARG A 151 -11.12 -7.78 11.16
CA ARG A 151 -11.82 -6.76 11.95
C ARG A 151 -12.61 -7.31 13.15
N ILE A 152 -12.72 -8.62 13.31
CA ILE A 152 -13.56 -9.27 14.34
C ILE A 152 -12.73 -9.82 15.52
N GLY A 153 -11.39 -9.67 15.49
CA GLY A 153 -10.48 -9.99 16.60
C GLY A 153 -10.38 -8.91 17.66
#